data_AF-A0A0B7KPK0-F1
#
_entry.id   AF-A0A0B7KPK0-F1
#
_cell.length_a   1.000
_cell.length_b   1.000
_cell.length_c   1.000
_cell.angle_alpha   90.00
_cell.angle_beta   90.00
_cell.angle_gamma   90.00
#
_symmetry.space_group_name_H-M   'P 1'
#
loop_
_entity.id
_entity.type
_entity.pdbx_description
1 polymer ?
#
loop_
_entity_poly.entity_id
_entity_poly.type
_entity_poly.pdbx_seq_one_letter_code
_entity_poly.pdbx_strand_id
1 'polypeptide(L)'
;MAEAVDVPHASLGATLQGVWPCPPVWQFRGFRCASIPRKFANPEPLPALTGIVVAQLLAPNAPRTMLISAARRKSAKGDSTAR
;
A
#
# COMPACT_ATOMS: atom_id res chain seq x y z
N MET A 1 -2.61 -24.32 1.88
CA MET A 1 -1.40 -23.58 2.29
C MET A 1 -0.87 -22.86 1.05
N ALA A 2 -0.52 -21.58 1.15
CA ALA A 2 0.18 -20.91 0.05
C ALA A 2 1.64 -21.35 0.07
N GLU A 3 2.17 -21.75 -1.08
CA GLU A 3 3.57 -22.21 -1.21
C GLU A 3 4.49 -21.02 -1.49
N ALA A 4 5.68 -21.02 -0.88
CA ALA A 4 6.73 -20.05 -1.20
C ALA A 4 7.42 -20.49 -2.49
N VAL A 5 7.60 -19.57 -3.43
CA VAL A 5 8.20 -19.86 -4.74
C VAL A 5 9.31 -18.88 -5.04
N ASP A 6 10.47 -19.39 -5.42
CA ASP A 6 11.62 -18.61 -5.84
C ASP A 6 11.66 -18.52 -7.37
N VAL A 7 11.64 -17.30 -7.91
CA VAL A 7 11.65 -17.05 -9.35
C VAL A 7 12.81 -16.12 -9.71
N PRO A 8 13.78 -16.57 -10.52
CA PRO A 8 14.85 -15.71 -11.00
C PRO A 8 14.31 -14.67 -11.99
N HIS A 9 14.62 -13.39 -11.77
CA HIS A 9 14.10 -12.29 -12.55
C HIS A 9 15.24 -11.49 -13.20
N ALA A 10 15.61 -11.88 -14.42
CA ALA A 10 16.80 -11.36 -15.12
C ALA A 10 16.81 -9.83 -15.26
N SER A 11 15.67 -9.20 -15.58
CA SER A 11 15.61 -7.74 -15.73
C SER A 11 15.74 -6.97 -14.41
N LEU A 12 15.55 -7.63 -13.27
CA LEU A 12 15.74 -7.05 -11.94
C LEU A 12 17.10 -7.42 -11.33
N GLY A 13 17.84 -8.35 -11.93
CA GLY A 13 19.12 -8.84 -11.39
C GLY A 13 18.99 -9.59 -10.06
N ALA A 14 17.80 -10.11 -9.74
CA ALA A 14 17.50 -10.70 -8.43
C ALA A 14 16.58 -11.93 -8.54
N THR A 15 16.54 -12.71 -7.47
CA THR A 15 15.56 -13.80 -7.29
C THR A 15 14.43 -13.32 -6.40
N LEU A 16 13.20 -13.45 -6.89
CA LEU A 16 12.00 -13.03 -6.15
C LEU A 16 11.40 -14.23 -5.43
N GLN A 17 11.26 -14.13 -4.11
CA GLN A 17 10.57 -15.12 -3.30
C GLN A 17 9.12 -14.66 -3.10
N GLY A 18 8.21 -15.21 -3.90
CA GLY A 18 6.79 -14.87 -3.91
C GLY A 18 5.92 -15.90 -3.19
N VAL A 19 4.61 -15.81 -3.43
CA VAL A 19 3.62 -16.78 -2.97
C VAL A 19 2.83 -17.33 -4.14
N TRP A 20 2.45 -18.60 -4.02
CA TRP A 20 1.53 -19.28 -4.94
C TRP A 20 0.23 -19.64 -4.22
N PRO A 21 -0.67 -18.67 -4.02
CA PRO A 21 -1.89 -18.89 -3.24
C PRO A 21 -2.95 -19.69 -4.01
N CYS A 22 -2.96 -19.56 -5.34
CA CYS A 22 -3.88 -20.27 -6.23
C CYS A 22 -3.21 -20.47 -7.60
N PRO A 23 -2.86 -21.70 -7.97
CA PRO A 23 -2.39 -22.02 -9.32
C PRO A 23 -3.35 -21.57 -10.42
N PRO A 24 -2.85 -21.06 -11.56
CA PRO A 24 -1.44 -20.94 -11.96
C PRO A 24 -0.80 -19.57 -11.60
N VAL A 25 -1.43 -18.74 -10.76
CA VAL A 25 -1.03 -17.34 -10.60
C VAL A 25 -0.01 -17.18 -9.47
N TRP A 26 1.23 -16.83 -9.83
CA TRP A 26 2.23 -16.36 -8.87
C TRP A 26 1.96 -14.92 -8.46
N GLN A 27 2.25 -14.62 -7.20
CA GLN A 27 2.12 -13.28 -6.68
C GLN A 27 3.39 -12.86 -5.98
N PHE A 28 3.89 -11.70 -6.38
CA PHE A 28 5.01 -11.03 -5.76
C PHE A 28 4.52 -9.67 -5.26
N ARG A 29 4.59 -9.45 -3.96
CA ARG A 29 3.93 -8.36 -3.24
C ARG A 29 4.94 -7.51 -2.49
N GLY A 30 4.61 -6.24 -2.26
CA GLY A 30 5.36 -5.36 -1.37
C GLY A 30 6.62 -4.73 -1.97
N PHE A 31 6.78 -4.75 -3.30
CA PHE A 31 7.89 -4.04 -3.93
C PHE A 31 7.80 -2.54 -3.74
N ARG A 32 8.96 -1.95 -3.48
CA ARG A 32 9.15 -0.52 -3.71
C ARG A 32 9.33 -0.33 -5.22
N CYS A 33 8.64 0.66 -5.78
CA CYS A 33 8.83 1.09 -7.16
C CYS A 33 9.68 2.37 -7.28
N ALA A 34 9.83 3.11 -6.17
CA ALA A 34 10.61 4.34 -6.10
C ALA A 34 11.13 4.60 -4.68
N SER A 35 12.16 5.43 -4.59
CA SER A 35 12.60 6.07 -3.35
C SER A 35 11.89 7.41 -3.18
N ILE A 36 11.47 7.74 -1.94
CA ILE A 36 10.90 9.04 -1.60
C ILE A 36 11.74 9.61 -0.44
N PRO A 37 12.91 10.21 -0.73
CA PRO A 37 13.81 10.72 0.32
C PRO A 37 13.26 11.96 1.02
N ARG A 38 12.36 12.69 0.36
CA ARG A 38 11.77 13.95 0.85
C ARG A 38 10.28 13.98 0.58
N LYS A 39 9.51 14.49 1.54
CA LYS A 39 8.07 14.70 1.37
C LYS A 39 7.83 15.72 0.25
N PHE A 40 6.82 15.46 -0.58
CA PHE A 40 6.40 16.31 -1.70
C PHE A 40 7.45 16.51 -2.81
N ALA A 41 8.54 15.74 -2.80
CA ALA A 41 9.49 15.71 -3.90
C ALA A 41 9.08 14.65 -4.94
N ASN A 42 9.65 14.79 -6.14
CA ASN A 42 9.53 13.75 -7.16
C ASN A 42 10.16 12.44 -6.65
N PRO A 43 9.56 11.29 -6.98
CA PRO A 43 10.14 9.99 -6.68
C PRO A 43 11.49 9.82 -7.41
N GLU A 44 12.43 9.18 -6.74
CA GLU A 44 13.74 8.84 -7.29
C GLU A 44 13.81 7.35 -7.65
N PRO A 45 14.61 6.96 -8.65
CA PRO A 45 14.84 5.55 -8.98
C PRO A 45 15.39 4.76 -7.79
N LEU A 46 15.02 3.48 -7.71
CA LEU A 46 15.60 2.58 -6.72
C LEU A 46 16.96 2.07 -7.15
N PRO A 47 17.85 1.72 -6.20
CA PRO A 47 19.00 0.89 -6.48
C PRO A 47 18.57 -0.43 -7.12
N ALA A 48 19.45 -1.02 -7.93
CA ALA A 48 19.24 -2.35 -8.48
C ALA A 48 19.00 -3.37 -7.35
N LEU A 49 18.05 -4.29 -7.57
CA LEU A 49 17.83 -5.39 -6.64
C LEU A 49 18.98 -6.39 -6.77
N THR A 50 19.37 -7.01 -5.66
CA THR A 50 20.44 -8.01 -5.63
C THR A 50 20.07 -9.15 -4.68
N GLY A 51 20.43 -10.37 -5.04
CA GLY A 51 20.20 -11.55 -4.20
C GLY A 51 18.72 -11.97 -4.15
N ILE A 52 18.28 -12.43 -2.98
CA ILE A 52 16.90 -12.90 -2.75
C ILE A 52 16.06 -11.75 -2.19
N VAL A 53 14.93 -11.47 -2.84
CA VAL A 53 13.98 -10.43 -2.44
C VAL A 53 12.68 -11.10 -1.99
N VAL A 54 12.38 -10.98 -0.70
CA VAL A 54 11.15 -11.53 -0.11
C VAL A 54 9.96 -10.66 -0.48
N ALA A 55 9.05 -11.21 -1.27
CA ALA A 55 7.92 -10.50 -1.88
C ALA A 55 6.57 -11.18 -1.57
N GLN A 56 6.32 -11.45 -0.28
CA GLN A 56 5.14 -12.22 0.15
C GLN A 56 4.04 -11.35 0.79
N LEU A 57 4.43 -10.20 1.36
CA LEU A 57 3.54 -9.33 2.12
C LEU A 57 3.24 -8.04 1.36
N LEU A 58 2.04 -7.49 1.60
CA LEU A 58 1.70 -6.16 1.08
C LEU A 58 2.47 -5.09 1.85
N ALA A 59 2.92 -4.05 1.14
CA ALA A 59 3.50 -2.88 1.76
C ALA A 59 2.42 -2.05 2.48
N PRO A 60 2.79 -1.27 3.51
CA PRO A 60 1.85 -0.34 4.14
C PRO A 60 1.24 0.63 3.12
N ASN A 61 -0.05 0.90 3.28
CA ASN A 61 -0.72 1.93 2.50
C ASN A 61 -0.15 3.31 2.85
N ALA A 62 -0.13 4.21 1.86
CA ALA A 62 0.17 5.61 2.11
C ALA A 62 -0.82 6.19 3.14
N PRO A 63 -0.37 7.02 4.09
CA PRO A 63 -1.26 7.68 5.03
C PRO A 63 -2.37 8.44 4.30
N ARG A 64 -3.63 8.21 4.69
CA ARG A 64 -4.79 8.91 4.13
C ARG A 64 -5.37 9.85 5.19
N THR A 65 -5.61 11.10 4.83
CA THR A 65 -6.35 12.03 5.69
C THR A 65 -7.82 11.62 5.69
N MET A 66 -8.35 11.23 6.85
CA MET A 66 -9.79 11.02 7.01
C MET A 66 -10.48 12.36 7.26
N LEU A 67 -11.22 12.87 6.28
CA LEU A 67 -12.08 14.05 6.44
C LEU A 67 -13.29 13.65 7.29
N ILE A 68 -13.24 13.94 8.58
CA ILE A 68 -14.42 13.82 9.46
C ILE A 68 -15.33 15.01 9.13
N SER A 69 -16.36 14.78 8.32
CA SER A 69 -17.40 15.78 8.09
C SER A 69 -18.17 16.00 9.39
N ALA A 70 -17.79 17.01 10.16
CA ALA A 70 -18.56 17.49 11.29
C ALA A 70 -19.85 18.16 10.75
N ALA A 71 -20.90 17.37 10.56
CA ALA A 71 -22.24 17.91 10.32
C ALA A 71 -22.66 18.74 11.55
N ARG A 72 -22.53 20.06 11.45
CA ARG A 72 -23.17 21.02 12.36
C ARG A 72 -24.67 20.74 12.37
N ARG A 73 -25.17 19.94 13.31
CA ARG A 73 -26.58 19.99 13.69
C ARG A 73 -26.79 21.33 14.40
N LYS A 74 -27.23 22.36 13.66
CA LYS A 74 -27.88 23.51 14.30
C LYS A 74 -29.13 22.97 14.98
N SER A 75 -29.08 22.85 16.31
CA SER A 75 -30.27 22.61 17.12
C SER A 75 -31.22 23.78 16.89
N ALA A 76 -32.33 23.53 16.21
CA ALA A 76 -33.42 24.49 16.11
C ALA A 76 -34.02 24.65 17.51
N LYS A 77 -33.74 25.80 18.14
CA LYS A 77 -34.43 26.25 19.34
C LYS A 77 -35.88 26.55 18.94
N GLY A 78 -36.76 25.56 19.10
CA GLY A 78 -38.20 25.76 19.00
C GLY A 78 -38.64 26.71 20.10
N ASP A 79 -39.02 27.92 19.71
CA ASP A 79 -39.66 28.92 20.55
C ASP A 79 -41.13 28.51 20.67
N SER A 80 -41.48 27.87 21.79
CA SER A 80 -42.85 27.46 22.09
C SER A 80 -43.55 28.60 22.81
N THR A 81 -43.97 29.61 22.06
CA THR A 81 -44.82 30.69 22.57
C THR A 81 -46.23 30.15 22.76
N ALA A 82 -46.62 30.02 24.04
CA ALA A 82 -47.96 29.69 24.48
C ALA A 82 -49.01 30.65 23.90
N ARG A 83 -50.11 30.10 23.41
CA ARG A 83 -51.45 30.73 23.43
C ARG A 83 -52.48 29.65 23.65
#